data_AF-A0A3A6N8S7-F1
#
_entry.id   AF-A0A3A6N8S7-F1
#
_cell.length_a   1.000
_cell.length_b   1.000
_cell.length_c   1.000
_cell.angle_alpha   90.00
_cell.angle_beta   90.00
_cell.angle_gamma   90.00
#
_symmetry.space_group_name_H-M   'P 1'
#
loop_
_entity.id
_entity.type
_entity.pdbx_description
1 polymer ?
#
loop_
_entity_poly.entity_id
_entity_poly.type
_entity_poly.pdbx_seq_one_letter_code
_entity_poly.pdbx_strand_id
1 'polypeptide(L)'
;MSVDPNGESFFGILSQIAISVECYIGMVLLSIIDENIRGDMKLIGWNPFNSNEALTMDSTKVSFYKGVPVFRTNSRSGSFYAIFMDREDSFGPYAEDDLRHEYGHSIQLMKLGPVKYGFGIGVPSWLEFTFHGPNDMYTEQPWEITADIFGGVESRYHITSDISKAYWYFSILGML
;
A
#
# COMPACT_ATOMS: atom_id res chain seq x y z
N MET A 1 -13.76 14.16 11.80
CA MET A 1 -14.04 13.98 10.35
C MET A 1 -13.53 15.24 9.67
N SER A 2 -12.34 15.20 9.05
CA SER A 2 -11.87 16.34 8.26
C SER A 2 -12.72 16.41 6.99
N VAL A 3 -13.34 17.55 6.76
CA VAL A 3 -13.99 17.87 5.49
C VAL A 3 -12.85 17.96 4.46
N ASP A 4 -12.96 17.26 3.33
CA ASP A 4 -12.01 17.38 2.20
C ASP A 4 -12.30 18.71 1.48
N PRO A 5 -11.60 19.81 1.79
CA PRO A 5 -11.98 21.13 1.31
C PRO A 5 -11.62 21.31 -0.17
N ASN A 6 -10.71 20.46 -0.67
CA ASN A 6 -10.05 20.58 -1.97
C ASN A 6 -10.42 19.45 -2.94
N GLY A 7 -11.19 18.45 -2.50
CA GLY A 7 -11.61 17.30 -3.32
C GLY A 7 -10.49 16.29 -3.58
N GLU A 8 -9.38 16.37 -2.84
CA GLU A 8 -8.17 15.56 -3.06
C GLU A 8 -8.36 14.11 -2.65
N SER A 9 -9.10 13.86 -1.56
CA SER A 9 -9.47 12.50 -1.16
C SER A 9 -10.45 11.90 -2.15
N PHE A 10 -11.40 12.71 -2.65
CA PHE A 10 -12.31 12.27 -3.70
C PHE A 10 -11.56 11.90 -4.98
N PHE A 11 -10.60 12.73 -5.41
CA PHE A 11 -9.77 12.46 -6.58
C PHE A 11 -8.89 11.22 -6.37
N GLY A 12 -8.22 11.08 -5.23
CA GLY A 12 -7.41 9.91 -4.90
C GLY A 12 -8.20 8.61 -4.94
N ILE A 13 -9.41 8.59 -4.38
CA ILE A 13 -10.32 7.43 -4.43
C ILE A 13 -10.74 7.12 -5.87
N LEU A 14 -11.16 8.14 -6.65
CA LEU A 14 -11.58 7.92 -8.03
C LEU A 14 -10.44 7.39 -8.90
N SER A 15 -9.22 7.94 -8.75
CA SER A 15 -8.04 7.46 -9.45
C SER A 15 -7.69 6.04 -9.06
N GLN A 16 -7.76 5.68 -7.77
CA GLN A 16 -7.56 4.31 -7.32
C GLN A 16 -8.58 3.35 -7.95
N ILE A 17 -9.86 3.71 -7.97
CA ILE A 17 -10.90 2.89 -8.60
C ILE A 17 -10.61 2.70 -10.09
N ALA A 18 -10.28 3.77 -10.81
CA ALA A 18 -9.97 3.71 -12.23
C ALA A 18 -8.80 2.77 -12.52
N ILE A 19 -7.70 2.92 -11.79
CA ILE A 19 -6.50 2.09 -11.96
C ILE A 19 -6.78 0.64 -11.58
N SER A 20 -7.50 0.39 -10.48
CA SER A 20 -7.88 -0.97 -10.09
C SER A 20 -8.73 -1.67 -11.16
N VAL A 21 -9.67 -0.96 -11.78
CA VAL A 21 -10.50 -1.50 -12.88
C VAL A 21 -9.64 -1.79 -14.11
N GLU A 22 -8.77 -0.85 -14.52
CA GLU A 22 -7.87 -1.03 -15.66
C GLU A 22 -6.92 -2.22 -15.45
N CYS A 23 -6.32 -2.33 -14.26
CA CYS A 23 -5.47 -3.46 -13.90
C CYS A 23 -6.23 -4.77 -13.91
N TYR A 24 -7.45 -4.82 -13.36
CA TYR A 24 -8.26 -6.04 -13.37
C TYR A 24 -8.56 -6.50 -14.80
N ILE A 25 -8.98 -5.59 -15.68
CA ILE A 25 -9.22 -5.88 -17.10
C ILE A 25 -7.93 -6.37 -17.77
N GLY A 26 -6.81 -5.70 -17.54
CA GLY A 26 -5.50 -6.10 -18.07
C GLY A 26 -5.11 -7.51 -17.63
N MET A 27 -5.26 -7.84 -16.34
CA MET A 27 -4.96 -9.17 -15.80
C MET A 27 -5.89 -10.25 -16.37
N VAL A 28 -7.18 -9.95 -16.56
CA VAL A 28 -8.12 -10.86 -17.24
C VAL A 28 -7.65 -11.14 -18.67
N LEU A 29 -7.29 -10.13 -19.44
CA LEU A 29 -6.81 -10.31 -20.82
C LEU A 29 -5.48 -11.09 -20.87
N LEU A 30 -4.52 -10.74 -20.01
CA LEU A 30 -3.23 -11.42 -19.92
C LEU A 30 -3.37 -12.88 -19.47
N SER A 31 -4.35 -13.20 -18.63
CA SER A 31 -4.62 -14.58 -18.19
C SER A 31 -4.96 -15.54 -19.35
N ILE A 32 -5.39 -15.03 -20.51
CA ILE A 32 -5.69 -15.86 -21.69
C ILE A 32 -4.40 -16.47 -22.25
N ILE A 33 -3.29 -15.77 -22.14
CA ILE A 33 -2.00 -16.17 -22.74
C ILE A 33 -0.93 -16.55 -21.71
N ASP A 34 -1.10 -16.14 -20.44
CA ASP A 34 -0.15 -16.40 -19.36
C ASP A 34 -0.80 -17.27 -18.27
N GLU A 35 -0.34 -18.52 -18.16
CA GLU A 35 -0.88 -19.50 -17.21
C GLU A 35 -0.60 -19.14 -15.75
N ASN A 36 0.50 -18.42 -15.47
CA ASN A 36 0.83 -17.99 -14.11
C ASN A 36 -0.11 -16.89 -13.66
N ILE A 37 -0.38 -15.89 -14.52
CA ILE A 37 -1.40 -14.85 -14.23
C ILE A 37 -2.78 -15.50 -14.05
N ARG A 38 -3.13 -16.49 -14.87
CA ARG A 38 -4.38 -17.22 -14.71
C ARG A 38 -4.43 -18.00 -13.40
N GLY A 39 -3.33 -18.62 -13.00
CA GLY A 39 -3.17 -19.31 -11.72
C GLY A 39 -3.38 -18.36 -10.55
N ASP A 40 -2.66 -17.24 -10.56
CA ASP A 40 -2.75 -16.19 -9.54
C ASP A 40 -4.17 -15.64 -9.39
N MET A 41 -4.84 -15.29 -10.49
CA MET A 41 -6.21 -14.79 -10.44
C MET A 41 -7.20 -15.85 -9.95
N LYS A 42 -6.95 -17.14 -10.22
CA LYS A 42 -7.74 -18.24 -9.66
C LYS A 42 -7.53 -18.42 -8.15
N LEU A 43 -6.31 -18.20 -7.63
CA LEU A 43 -6.02 -18.31 -6.20
C LEU A 43 -6.94 -17.43 -5.37
N ILE A 44 -7.13 -16.18 -5.80
CA ILE A 44 -8.06 -15.22 -5.17
C ILE A 44 -9.50 -15.35 -5.67
N GLY A 45 -9.83 -16.41 -6.42
CA GLY A 45 -11.18 -16.65 -6.94
C GLY A 45 -11.70 -15.57 -7.89
N TRP A 46 -10.81 -14.88 -8.61
CA TRP A 46 -11.12 -13.71 -9.46
C TRP A 46 -11.77 -12.54 -8.71
N ASN A 47 -11.63 -12.49 -7.38
CA ASN A 47 -12.20 -11.45 -6.55
C ASN A 47 -11.19 -10.30 -6.35
N PRO A 48 -11.35 -9.13 -6.98
CA PRO A 48 -10.46 -8.00 -6.75
C PRO A 48 -10.57 -7.43 -5.32
N PHE A 49 -11.61 -7.81 -4.57
CA PHE A 49 -11.80 -7.45 -3.16
C PHE A 49 -11.35 -8.57 -2.20
N ASN A 50 -10.53 -9.52 -2.65
CA ASN A 50 -9.92 -10.51 -1.78
C ASN A 50 -9.24 -9.82 -0.58
N SER A 51 -9.52 -10.31 0.63
CA SER A 51 -8.94 -9.77 1.86
C SER A 51 -8.05 -10.77 2.58
N ASN A 52 -7.74 -11.91 1.95
CA ASN A 52 -6.88 -12.94 2.50
C ASN A 52 -5.42 -12.67 2.10
N GLU A 53 -4.58 -12.36 3.09
CA GLU A 53 -3.17 -12.04 2.89
C GLU A 53 -2.39 -13.24 2.33
N ALA A 54 -2.59 -14.44 2.87
CA ALA A 54 -1.90 -15.64 2.40
C ALA A 54 -2.16 -15.92 0.91
N LEU A 55 -3.41 -15.82 0.44
CA LEU A 55 -3.74 -16.00 -0.98
C LEU A 55 -3.10 -14.91 -1.87
N THR A 56 -2.96 -13.70 -1.36
CA THR A 56 -2.26 -12.64 -2.08
C THR A 56 -0.75 -12.90 -2.14
N MET A 57 -0.15 -13.33 -1.03
CA MET A 57 1.30 -13.56 -0.91
C MET A 57 1.77 -14.82 -1.63
N ASP A 58 0.89 -15.81 -1.82
CA ASP A 58 1.13 -17.04 -2.59
C ASP A 58 1.18 -16.80 -4.11
N SER A 59 0.86 -15.60 -4.59
CA SER A 59 0.85 -15.29 -6.02
C SER A 59 2.25 -15.11 -6.61
N THR A 60 2.38 -15.44 -7.90
CA THR A 60 3.67 -15.49 -8.60
C THR A 60 4.00 -14.22 -9.39
N LYS A 61 3.00 -13.58 -9.98
CA LYS A 61 3.11 -12.38 -10.84
C LYS A 61 2.17 -11.27 -10.43
N VAL A 62 0.89 -11.59 -10.20
CA VAL A 62 -0.14 -10.59 -9.91
C VAL A 62 -1.08 -11.05 -8.81
N SER A 63 -1.84 -10.15 -8.20
CA SER A 63 -2.97 -10.48 -7.33
C SER A 63 -3.83 -9.23 -7.12
N PHE A 64 -4.78 -9.32 -6.20
CA PHE A 64 -5.53 -8.20 -5.65
C PHE A 64 -5.65 -8.36 -4.13
N TYR A 65 -5.60 -7.23 -3.43
CA TYR A 65 -5.84 -7.16 -2.00
C TYR A 65 -6.72 -5.94 -1.69
N LYS A 66 -7.92 -6.19 -1.18
CA LYS A 66 -8.91 -5.19 -0.75
C LYS A 66 -9.16 -4.11 -1.81
N GLY A 67 -9.23 -4.50 -3.09
CA GLY A 67 -9.49 -3.61 -4.21
C GLY A 67 -8.25 -2.96 -4.82
N VAL A 68 -7.05 -3.17 -4.28
CA VAL A 68 -5.79 -2.65 -4.82
C VAL A 68 -5.07 -3.75 -5.62
N PRO A 69 -4.63 -3.47 -6.86
CA PRO A 69 -3.87 -4.44 -7.64
C PRO A 69 -2.50 -4.68 -7.00
N VAL A 70 -2.06 -5.93 -7.02
CA VAL A 70 -0.74 -6.35 -6.51
C VAL A 70 0.09 -6.89 -7.67
N PHE A 71 1.34 -6.44 -7.78
CA PHE A 71 2.33 -6.92 -8.73
C PHE A 71 3.55 -7.46 -7.99
N ARG A 72 4.03 -8.64 -8.39
CA ARG A 72 5.15 -9.32 -7.75
C ARG A 72 6.47 -8.87 -8.39
N THR A 73 7.36 -8.29 -7.60
CA THR A 73 8.65 -7.72 -8.03
C THR A 73 9.83 -8.47 -7.40
N ASN A 74 11.07 -8.17 -7.83
CA ASN A 74 12.33 -8.66 -7.25
C ASN A 74 13.14 -7.49 -6.68
N SER A 75 12.44 -6.52 -6.12
CA SER A 75 12.97 -5.27 -5.61
C SER A 75 12.12 -4.89 -4.42
N ARG A 76 12.67 -4.05 -3.55
CA ARG A 76 12.00 -3.53 -2.35
C ARG A 76 10.52 -3.20 -2.61
N SER A 77 9.67 -3.67 -1.71
CA SER A 77 8.24 -3.41 -1.73
C SER A 77 7.92 -1.91 -1.64
N GLY A 78 6.79 -1.55 -2.23
CA GLY A 78 6.29 -0.18 -2.21
C GLY A 78 4.94 -0.08 -2.88
N SER A 79 4.31 1.08 -2.78
CA SER A 79 2.96 1.27 -3.31
C SER A 79 2.69 2.67 -3.84
N PHE A 80 2.06 2.69 -5.03
CA PHE A 80 1.54 3.88 -5.70
C PHE A 80 0.43 3.44 -6.66
N TYR A 81 -0.83 3.54 -6.23
CA TYR A 81 -2.04 2.99 -6.88
C TYR A 81 -2.07 1.46 -7.12
N ALA A 82 -0.92 0.82 -7.06
CA ALA A 82 -0.74 -0.62 -6.98
C ALA A 82 0.27 -0.92 -5.88
N ILE A 83 0.18 -2.12 -5.32
CA ILE A 83 1.19 -2.67 -4.41
C ILE A 83 2.20 -3.42 -5.26
N PHE A 84 3.46 -3.00 -5.18
CA PHE A 84 4.59 -3.73 -5.73
C PHE A 84 5.19 -4.51 -4.57
N MET A 85 4.94 -5.82 -4.53
CA MET A 85 5.36 -6.67 -3.43
C MET A 85 6.57 -7.50 -3.84
N ASP A 86 7.66 -7.41 -3.09
CA ASP A 86 8.84 -8.24 -3.29
C ASP A 86 8.50 -9.71 -3.08
N ARG A 87 9.08 -10.58 -3.90
CA ARG A 87 8.96 -12.02 -3.74
C ARG A 87 9.60 -12.49 -2.46
N GLU A 88 10.68 -11.85 -2.01
CA GLU A 88 11.39 -12.23 -0.80
C GLU A 88 10.54 -12.00 0.47
N ASP A 89 9.71 -10.96 0.48
CA ASP A 89 8.84 -10.61 1.61
C ASP A 89 7.78 -11.70 1.88
N SER A 90 7.43 -12.53 0.89
CA SER A 90 6.50 -13.66 1.08
C SER A 90 7.03 -14.81 1.93
N PHE A 91 8.32 -14.86 2.20
CA PHE A 91 8.94 -15.96 2.93
C PHE A 91 9.30 -15.59 4.38
N GLY A 92 9.10 -14.32 4.76
CA GLY A 92 9.35 -13.83 6.10
C GLY A 92 8.25 -14.22 7.10
N PRO A 93 8.57 -14.27 8.41
CA PRO A 93 7.57 -14.51 9.46
C PRO A 93 6.52 -13.39 9.58
N TYR A 94 6.70 -12.27 8.87
CA TYR A 94 5.83 -11.09 8.88
C TYR A 94 5.24 -10.76 7.49
N ALA A 95 5.27 -11.71 6.55
CA ALA A 95 4.84 -11.51 5.16
C ALA A 95 3.44 -10.88 5.04
N GLU A 96 2.48 -11.33 5.86
CA GLU A 96 1.14 -10.77 5.86
C GLU A 96 1.10 -9.31 6.32
N ASP A 97 1.94 -8.96 7.29
CA ASP A 97 2.03 -7.60 7.81
C ASP A 97 2.74 -6.66 6.83
N ASP A 98 3.69 -7.16 6.05
CA ASP A 98 4.29 -6.36 4.97
C ASP A 98 3.24 -6.02 3.89
N LEU A 99 2.33 -6.95 3.59
CA LEU A 99 1.16 -6.66 2.74
C LEU A 99 0.20 -5.64 3.35
N ARG A 100 -0.10 -5.78 4.66
CA ARG A 100 -0.95 -4.82 5.36
C ARG A 100 -0.30 -3.42 5.35
N HIS A 101 1.00 -3.34 5.58
CA HIS A 101 1.77 -2.10 5.53
C HIS A 101 1.65 -1.39 4.17
N GLU A 102 1.91 -2.08 3.06
CA GLU A 102 1.78 -1.52 1.72
C GLU A 102 0.34 -1.15 1.35
N TYR A 103 -0.63 -1.89 1.88
CA TYR A 103 -2.04 -1.51 1.77
C TYR A 103 -2.33 -0.21 2.55
N GLY A 104 -1.71 0.00 3.70
CA GLY A 104 -1.79 1.23 4.47
C GLY A 104 -1.32 2.46 3.70
N HIS A 105 -0.23 2.33 2.95
CA HIS A 105 0.23 3.36 2.00
C HIS A 105 -0.79 3.64 0.90
N SER A 106 -1.49 2.62 0.40
CA SER A 106 -2.60 2.81 -0.55
C SER A 106 -3.76 3.60 0.07
N ILE A 107 -4.07 3.39 1.37
CA ILE A 107 -5.05 4.21 2.11
C ILE A 107 -4.59 5.66 2.24
N GLN A 108 -3.31 5.90 2.53
CA GLN A 108 -2.75 7.26 2.59
C GLN A 108 -2.89 7.97 1.24
N LEU A 109 -2.59 7.29 0.13
CA LEU A 109 -2.75 7.82 -1.21
C LEU A 109 -4.20 8.20 -1.50
N MET A 110 -5.15 7.31 -1.22
CA MET A 110 -6.58 7.59 -1.42
C MET A 110 -7.10 8.78 -0.59
N LYS A 111 -6.50 9.03 0.59
CA LYS A 111 -6.89 10.13 1.47
C LYS A 111 -6.24 11.46 1.10
N LEU A 112 -4.98 11.43 0.64
CA LEU A 112 -4.20 12.63 0.36
C LEU A 112 -4.23 13.06 -1.11
N GLY A 113 -4.62 12.15 -2.01
CA GLY A 113 -4.44 12.32 -3.45
C GLY A 113 -2.99 12.05 -3.87
N PRO A 114 -2.74 11.83 -5.19
CA PRO A 114 -1.44 11.41 -5.70
C PRO A 114 -0.34 12.45 -5.52
N VAL A 115 -0.67 13.74 -5.57
CA VAL A 115 0.32 14.82 -5.49
C VAL A 115 0.90 14.90 -4.08
N LYS A 116 0.03 15.04 -3.08
CA LYS A 116 0.47 15.18 -1.68
C LYS A 116 1.07 13.89 -1.15
N TYR A 117 0.46 12.74 -1.49
CA TYR A 117 1.06 11.45 -1.19
C TYR A 117 2.44 11.31 -1.82
N GLY A 118 2.58 11.62 -3.12
CA GLY A 118 3.85 11.49 -3.83
C GLY A 118 4.98 12.28 -3.17
N PHE A 119 4.77 13.56 -2.87
CA PHE A 119 5.82 14.41 -2.29
C PHE A 119 5.99 14.25 -0.77
N GLY A 120 4.90 14.01 -0.03
CA GLY A 120 4.92 13.92 1.43
C GLY A 120 5.19 12.52 1.97
N ILE A 121 4.95 11.47 1.19
CA ILE A 121 5.05 10.08 1.65
C ILE A 121 5.85 9.23 0.67
N GLY A 122 5.44 9.15 -0.61
CA GLY A 122 6.05 8.25 -1.58
C GLY A 122 7.54 8.50 -1.81
N VAL A 123 7.93 9.75 -2.07
CA VAL A 123 9.35 10.13 -2.25
C VAL A 123 10.17 9.91 -0.98
N PRO A 124 9.75 10.39 0.22
CA PRO A 124 10.44 10.06 1.47
C PRO A 124 10.58 8.56 1.74
N SER A 125 9.55 7.76 1.42
CA SER A 125 9.56 6.31 1.62
C SER A 125 10.55 5.61 0.69
N TRP A 126 10.53 5.98 -0.59
CA TRP A 126 11.45 5.43 -1.59
C TRP A 126 12.92 5.79 -1.32
N LEU A 127 13.18 7.00 -0.82
CA LEU A 127 14.52 7.48 -0.48
C LEU A 127 14.95 7.13 0.95
N GLU A 128 14.13 6.41 1.71
CA GLU A 128 14.39 5.99 3.10
C GLU A 128 14.77 7.16 4.02
N PHE A 129 14.09 8.31 3.84
CA PHE A 129 14.37 9.51 4.61
C PHE A 129 14.11 9.29 6.11
N THR A 130 14.97 9.85 6.96
CA THR A 130 14.80 9.85 8.42
C THR A 130 14.84 11.29 8.94
N PHE A 131 13.84 11.68 9.74
CA PHE A 131 13.67 13.08 10.17
C PHE A 131 14.38 13.45 11.49
N HIS A 132 14.74 12.51 12.37
CA HIS A 132 15.25 12.83 13.72
C HIS A 132 16.66 12.32 14.04
N GLY A 133 17.44 11.96 13.02
CA GLY A 133 18.90 11.81 13.11
C GLY A 133 19.43 10.41 12.81
N PRO A 134 20.75 10.18 12.96
CA PRO A 134 21.43 8.95 12.52
C PRO A 134 21.05 7.68 13.28
N ASN A 135 20.26 7.79 14.36
CA ASN A 135 19.80 6.66 15.17
C ASN A 135 18.30 6.36 14.97
N ASP A 136 17.59 7.15 14.16
CA ASP A 136 16.18 6.90 13.87
C ASP A 136 16.05 5.68 12.96
N MET A 137 15.19 4.75 13.34
CA MET A 137 14.80 3.66 12.45
C MET A 137 13.83 4.22 11.40
N TYR A 138 14.07 3.89 10.14
CA TYR A 138 13.16 4.22 9.03
C TYR A 138 11.73 3.76 9.34
N THR A 139 11.57 2.57 9.94
CA THR A 139 10.27 1.99 10.32
C THR A 139 9.48 2.81 11.35
N GLU A 140 10.08 3.81 11.98
CA GLU A 140 9.45 4.69 12.97
C GLU A 140 9.11 6.08 12.39
N GLN A 141 9.29 6.27 11.08
CA GLN A 141 8.92 7.53 10.46
C GLN A 141 7.39 7.72 10.44
N PRO A 142 6.89 8.98 10.51
CA PRO A 142 5.46 9.29 10.56
C PRO A 142 4.59 8.61 9.50
N TRP A 143 5.10 8.45 8.27
CA TRP A 143 4.37 7.82 7.18
C TRP A 143 4.39 6.28 7.27
N GLU A 144 5.45 5.67 7.80
CA GLU A 144 5.53 4.23 8.05
C GLU A 144 4.55 3.82 9.16
N ILE A 145 4.53 4.59 10.26
CA ILE A 145 3.63 4.35 11.39
C ILE A 145 2.15 4.46 10.95
N THR A 146 1.80 5.49 10.19
CA THR A 146 0.41 5.61 9.71
C THR A 146 0.07 4.57 8.64
N ALA A 147 1.04 4.07 7.87
CA ALA A 147 0.83 2.93 6.98
C ALA A 147 0.55 1.65 7.77
N ASP A 148 1.33 1.34 8.80
CA ASP A 148 1.05 0.19 9.70
C ASP A 148 -0.36 0.27 10.29
N ILE A 149 -0.73 1.45 10.81
CA ILE A 149 -2.03 1.63 11.46
C ILE A 149 -3.20 1.54 10.47
N PHE A 150 -3.09 2.19 9.30
CA PHE A 150 -4.16 2.13 8.29
C PHE A 150 -4.25 0.77 7.61
N GLY A 151 -3.11 0.09 7.49
CA GLY A 151 -2.99 -1.28 6.98
C GLY A 151 -3.57 -2.33 7.91
N GLY A 152 -3.52 -2.07 9.22
CA GLY A 152 -3.90 -3.01 10.27
C GLY A 152 -2.79 -4.01 10.60
N VAL A 153 -1.53 -3.60 10.54
CA VAL A 153 -0.36 -4.41 10.91
C VAL A 153 -0.45 -4.83 12.38
N GLU A 154 -0.19 -6.11 12.66
CA GLU A 154 -0.40 -6.68 14.01
C GLU A 154 0.91 -6.95 14.78
N SER A 155 2.02 -7.22 14.10
CA SER A 155 3.31 -7.57 14.72
C SER A 155 4.16 -6.37 15.16
N ARG A 156 3.89 -5.17 14.61
CA ARG A 156 4.68 -3.96 14.87
C ARG A 156 4.01 -3.10 15.95
N TYR A 157 4.78 -2.73 16.98
CA TYR A 157 4.29 -1.95 18.12
C TYR A 157 4.94 -0.56 18.15
N HIS A 158 4.11 0.47 18.08
CA HIS A 158 4.53 1.87 18.10
C HIS A 158 4.19 2.52 19.44
N ILE A 159 5.10 3.34 19.97
CA ILE A 159 4.82 4.08 21.21
C ILE A 159 3.84 5.23 20.95
N THR A 160 3.02 5.56 21.95
CA THR A 160 1.91 6.52 21.81
C THR A 160 2.36 7.91 21.34
N SER A 161 3.55 8.36 21.72
CA SER A 161 4.09 9.65 21.28
C SER A 161 4.33 9.67 19.77
N ASP A 162 4.84 8.58 19.20
CA ASP A 162 5.17 8.53 17.78
C ASP A 162 3.92 8.30 16.94
N ILE A 163 2.95 7.52 17.44
CA ILE A 163 1.59 7.46 16.87
C ILE A 163 0.97 8.86 16.79
N SER A 164 1.10 9.66 17.86
CA SER A 164 0.56 11.02 17.89
C SER A 164 1.24 11.94 16.86
N LYS A 165 2.57 11.88 16.76
CA LYS A 165 3.33 12.62 15.73
C LYS A 165 2.95 12.17 14.32
N ALA A 166 2.77 10.87 14.12
CA ALA A 166 2.42 10.26 12.84
C ALA A 166 1.06 10.77 12.33
N TYR A 167 0.04 10.76 13.18
CA TYR A 167 -1.26 11.34 12.85
C TYR A 167 -1.21 12.86 12.64
N TRP A 168 -0.40 13.58 13.41
CA TRP A 168 -0.25 15.02 13.27
C TRP A 168 0.37 15.38 11.91
N TYR A 169 1.46 14.70 11.54
CA TYR A 169 2.09 14.83 10.22
C TYR A 169 1.11 14.54 9.08
N PHE A 170 0.42 13.40 9.14
CA PHE A 170 -0.57 13.02 8.14
C PHE A 170 -1.70 14.05 8.02
N SER A 171 -2.18 14.58 9.15
CA SER A 171 -3.23 15.61 9.17
C SER A 171 -2.77 16.92 8.55
N ILE A 172 -1.52 17.34 8.80
CA ILE A 172 -0.96 18.55 8.17
C ILE A 172 -0.85 18.38 6.67
N LEU A 173 -0.32 17.25 6.19
CA LEU A 173 -0.29 16.97 4.76
C LEU A 173 -1.67 17.04 4.13
N GLY A 174 -2.72 16.59 4.82
CA GLY A 174 -4.10 16.71 4.33
C GLY A 174 -4.62 18.15 4.21
N MET A 175 -4.10 19.08 5.01
CA MET A 175 -4.52 20.49 5.05
C MET A 175 -3.75 21.40 4.07
N LEU A 176 -2.53 21.02 3.70
CA LEU A 176 -1.70 21.72 2.70
C LEU A 176 -2.28 21.56 1.29
#